data_AF-A0A1L5L2Y9-F1
#
_entry.id   AF-A0A1L5L2Y9-F1
#
_cell.length_a   1.000
_cell.length_b   1.000
_cell.length_c   1.000
_cell.angle_alpha   90.00
_cell.angle_beta   90.00
_cell.angle_gamma   90.00
#
_symmetry.space_group_name_H-M   'P 1'
#
loop_
_entity.id
_entity.type
_entity.pdbx_description
1 polymer ?
#
loop_
_entity_poly.entity_id
_entity_poly.type
_entity_poly.pdbx_seq_one_letter_code
_entity_poly.pdbx_strand_id
1 'polypeptide(L)'
;MGSQLALKSRIASTASLEKIFNAQEMIASSHIAKARDVALNAKPYTDAIFDAVQALVAHTHIDHPIVKKDEDNPRVAVLALTSDRGMAGPYTSSIIRETESLLARLDAAGKQP
;
A
#
# COMPACT_ATOMS: atom_id res chain seq x y z
N MET A 1 44.21 -23.08 11.08
CA MET A 1 43.52 -23.71 9.93
C MET A 1 41.98 -23.54 9.93
N GLY A 2 41.32 -23.16 11.03
CA GLY A 2 39.86 -22.95 11.04
C GLY A 2 39.32 -21.71 10.32
N SER A 3 40.12 -20.65 10.14
CA SER A 3 39.64 -19.40 9.54
C SER A 3 39.40 -19.49 8.03
N GLN A 4 40.21 -20.25 7.29
CA GLN A 4 40.09 -20.34 5.83
C GLN A 4 38.84 -21.14 5.39
N LEU A 5 38.51 -22.21 6.11
CA LEU A 5 37.28 -22.98 5.89
C LEU A 5 36.03 -22.15 6.20
N ALA A 6 36.06 -21.40 7.31
CA ALA A 6 34.96 -20.48 7.67
C ALA A 6 34.76 -19.38 6.60
N LEU A 7 35.84 -18.81 6.07
CA LEU A 7 35.77 -17.82 4.99
C LEU A 7 35.18 -18.41 3.70
N LYS A 8 35.63 -19.61 3.30
CA LYS A 8 35.07 -20.31 2.12
C LYS A 8 33.58 -20.62 2.30
N SER A 9 33.17 -21.05 3.49
CA SER A 9 31.76 -21.29 3.80
C SER A 9 30.92 -20.01 3.70
N ARG A 10 31.42 -18.88 4.24
CA ARG A 10 30.74 -17.58 4.13
C ARG A 10 30.59 -17.14 2.69
N ILE A 11 31.63 -17.28 1.86
CA ILE A 11 31.58 -16.95 0.42
C ILE A 11 30.51 -17.78 -0.29
N ALA A 12 30.46 -19.09 -0.03
CA ALA A 12 29.45 -19.96 -0.63
C ALA A 12 28.02 -19.56 -0.20
N SER A 13 27.84 -19.21 1.07
CA SER A 13 26.56 -18.73 1.60
C SER A 13 26.12 -17.41 0.95
N THR A 14 27.01 -16.42 0.85
CA THR A 14 26.68 -15.13 0.21
C THR A 14 26.39 -15.29 -1.28
N ALA A 15 27.14 -16.13 -2.00
CA ALA A 15 26.89 -16.42 -3.41
C ALA A 15 25.54 -17.14 -3.63
N SER A 16 25.11 -17.96 -2.66
CA SER A 16 23.77 -18.57 -2.71
C SER A 16 22.67 -17.54 -2.46
N LEU A 17 22.86 -16.65 -1.48
CA LEU A 17 21.90 -15.57 -1.20
C LEU A 17 21.76 -14.62 -2.39
N GLU A 18 22.86 -14.27 -3.05
CA GLU A 18 22.86 -13.44 -4.26
C GLU A 18 21.97 -14.04 -5.36
N LYS A 19 22.11 -15.34 -5.64
CA LYS A 19 21.26 -16.02 -6.64
C LYS A 19 19.78 -16.01 -6.25
N ILE A 20 19.46 -16.18 -4.96
CA ILE A 20 18.08 -16.16 -4.47
C ILE A 20 17.48 -14.75 -4.62
N PHE A 21 18.20 -13.71 -4.20
CA PHE A 21 17.71 -12.34 -4.29
C PHE A 21 17.57 -11.88 -5.75
N ASN A 22 18.50 -12.25 -6.65
CA ASN A 22 18.37 -11.96 -8.09
C ASN A 22 17.11 -12.61 -8.69
N ALA A 23 16.80 -13.84 -8.31
CA ALA A 23 15.57 -14.50 -8.74
C ALA A 23 14.32 -13.81 -8.19
N GLN A 24 14.32 -13.45 -6.90
CA GLN A 24 13.23 -12.72 -6.27
C GLN A 24 13.00 -11.33 -6.88
N GLU A 25 14.06 -10.61 -7.22
CA GLU A 25 14.00 -9.31 -7.90
C GLU A 25 13.30 -9.45 -9.27
N MET A 26 13.64 -10.48 -10.03
CA MET A 26 13.01 -10.75 -11.33
C MET A 26 11.52 -11.09 -11.18
N ILE A 27 11.16 -11.90 -10.17
CA ILE A 27 9.76 -12.24 -9.85
C ILE A 27 8.98 -10.98 -9.43
N ALA A 28 9.55 -10.18 -8.54
CA ALA A 28 8.93 -8.95 -8.07
C ALA A 28 8.69 -7.95 -9.23
N SER A 29 9.67 -7.82 -10.12
CA SER A 29 9.55 -6.99 -11.32
C SER A 29 8.39 -7.45 -12.22
N SER A 30 8.25 -8.76 -12.43
CA SER A 30 7.12 -9.33 -13.18
C SER A 30 5.77 -9.05 -12.51
N HIS A 31 5.69 -9.19 -11.18
CA HIS A 31 4.47 -8.88 -10.43
C HIS A 31 4.10 -7.40 -10.49
N ILE A 32 5.07 -6.48 -10.42
CA ILE A 32 4.85 -5.04 -10.54
C ILE A 32 4.29 -4.71 -11.93
N ALA A 33 4.89 -5.26 -12.99
CA ALA A 33 4.41 -5.07 -14.36
C ALA A 33 2.94 -5.54 -14.49
N LYS A 34 2.64 -6.76 -14.02
CA LYS A 34 1.28 -7.31 -14.04
C LYS A 34 0.29 -6.46 -13.25
N ALA A 35 0.67 -5.99 -12.06
CA ALA A 35 -0.19 -5.14 -11.23
C ALA A 35 -0.48 -3.78 -11.92
N ARG A 36 0.54 -3.21 -12.57
CA ARG A 36 0.40 -1.98 -13.36
C ARG A 36 -0.57 -2.18 -14.53
N ASP A 37 -0.46 -3.28 -15.26
CA ASP A 37 -1.35 -3.58 -16.38
C ASP A 37 -2.80 -3.74 -15.91
N VAL A 38 -3.03 -4.44 -14.79
CA VAL A 38 -4.37 -4.55 -14.19
C VAL A 38 -4.93 -3.17 -13.84
N ALA A 39 -4.13 -2.30 -13.22
CA ALA A 39 -4.57 -0.95 -12.86
C ALA A 39 -4.89 -0.09 -14.09
N LEU A 40 -4.05 -0.15 -15.14
CA LEU A 40 -4.28 0.59 -16.38
C LEU A 40 -5.51 0.09 -17.13
N ASN A 41 -5.75 -1.23 -17.15
CA ASN A 41 -6.93 -1.80 -17.80
C ASN A 41 -8.23 -1.52 -17.03
N ALA A 42 -8.16 -1.32 -15.71
CA ALA A 42 -9.29 -0.89 -14.89
C ALA A 42 -9.59 0.61 -14.99
N LYS A 43 -8.65 1.41 -15.50
CA LYS A 43 -8.76 2.86 -15.56
C LYS A 43 -9.96 3.36 -16.39
N PRO A 44 -10.24 2.87 -17.61
CA PRO A 44 -11.38 3.36 -18.39
C PRO A 44 -12.73 3.17 -17.69
N TYR A 45 -12.90 2.05 -16.98
CA TYR A 45 -14.11 1.80 -16.18
C TYR A 45 -14.21 2.78 -15.01
N THR A 46 -13.10 3.01 -14.32
CA THR A 46 -13.04 3.95 -13.18
C THR A 46 -13.35 5.36 -13.64
N ASP A 47 -12.79 5.79 -14.77
CA ASP A 47 -13.02 7.12 -15.36
C ASP A 47 -14.50 7.26 -15.78
N ALA A 48 -15.09 6.26 -16.44
CA ALA A 48 -16.49 6.31 -16.86
C ALA A 48 -17.48 6.37 -15.68
N ILE A 49 -17.22 5.62 -14.59
CA ILE A 49 -18.04 5.72 -13.38
C ILE A 49 -17.87 7.08 -12.72
N PHE A 50 -16.64 7.61 -12.67
CA PHE A 50 -16.39 8.92 -12.10
C PHE A 50 -17.18 10.01 -12.84
N ASP A 51 -17.14 10.01 -14.17
CA ASP A 51 -17.89 10.95 -15.01
C ASP A 51 -19.40 10.82 -14.80
N ALA A 52 -19.92 9.59 -14.72
CA ALA A 52 -21.34 9.34 -14.48
C ALA A 52 -21.80 9.85 -13.10
N VAL A 53 -21.01 9.60 -12.04
CA VAL A 53 -21.30 10.10 -10.69
C VAL A 53 -21.23 11.62 -10.67
N GLN A 54 -20.26 12.22 -11.36
CA GLN A 54 -20.13 13.68 -11.44
C GLN A 54 -21.33 14.31 -12.14
N ALA A 55 -21.80 13.73 -13.25
CA ALA A 55 -23.01 14.19 -13.94
C ALA A 55 -24.25 14.07 -13.05
N LEU A 56 -24.38 12.97 -12.29
CA LEU A 56 -25.48 12.78 -11.35
C LEU A 56 -25.49 13.85 -10.25
N VAL A 57 -24.34 14.14 -9.64
CA VAL A 57 -24.21 15.16 -8.59
C VAL A 57 -24.53 16.56 -9.14
N ALA A 58 -24.15 16.86 -10.38
CA ALA A 58 -24.39 18.18 -10.98
C ALA A 58 -25.87 18.47 -11.30
N HIS A 59 -26.66 17.44 -11.60
CA HIS A 59 -28.04 17.58 -12.07
C HIS A 59 -29.12 17.16 -11.06
N THR A 60 -28.73 16.66 -9.89
CA THR A 60 -29.67 16.11 -8.91
C THR A 60 -29.31 16.50 -7.49
N HIS A 61 -30.32 16.76 -6.66
CA HIS A 61 -30.11 16.89 -5.22
C HIS A 61 -30.06 15.48 -4.60
N ILE A 62 -28.87 15.08 -4.15
CA ILE A 62 -28.63 13.73 -3.59
C ILE A 62 -28.79 13.79 -2.07
N ASP A 63 -29.83 13.13 -1.56
CA ASP A 63 -29.99 12.84 -0.14
C ASP A 63 -29.58 11.39 0.15
N HIS A 64 -28.27 11.15 0.27
CA HIS A 64 -27.72 9.83 0.60
C HIS A 64 -26.70 9.95 1.76
N PRO A 65 -26.71 9.03 2.75
CA PRO A 65 -25.81 9.10 3.91
C PRO A 65 -24.32 9.18 3.57
N ILE A 66 -23.88 8.55 2.47
CA ILE A 66 -22.47 8.59 2.03
C ILE A 66 -22.00 9.99 1.60
N VAL A 67 -22.91 10.82 1.08
CA VAL A 67 -22.56 12.19 0.65
C VAL A 67 -22.84 13.25 1.72
N LYS A 68 -23.58 12.87 2.77
CA LYS A 68 -23.83 13.74 3.92
C LYS A 68 -22.67 13.65 4.91
N LYS A 69 -22.08 14.80 5.23
CA LYS A 69 -21.13 14.90 6.33
C LYS A 69 -21.89 15.02 7.63
N ASP A 70 -21.71 14.06 8.53
CA ASP A 70 -22.17 14.15 9.91
C ASP A 70 -21.09 14.86 10.74
N GLU A 71 -21.30 16.15 11.05
CA GLU A 71 -20.30 16.96 11.75
C GLU A 71 -20.17 16.58 13.23
N ASP A 72 -21.25 16.06 13.82
CA ASP A 72 -21.34 15.73 15.24
C ASP A 72 -20.74 14.34 15.55
N ASN A 73 -20.51 13.51 14.53
CA ASN A 73 -19.90 12.20 14.73
C ASN A 73 -18.36 12.33 14.93
N PRO A 74 -17.84 11.97 16.12
CA PRO A 74 -16.41 12.00 16.35
C PRO A 74 -15.70 10.80 15.73
N ARG A 75 -16.41 9.71 15.40
CA ARG A 75 -15.81 8.45 14.95
C ARG A 75 -15.33 8.55 13.52
N VAL A 76 -14.10 8.09 13.29
CA VAL A 76 -13.50 8.00 11.96
C VAL A 76 -12.95 6.61 11.75
N ALA A 77 -13.02 6.08 10.54
CA ALA A 77 -12.41 4.79 10.21
C ALA A 77 -11.11 5.05 9.44
N VAL A 78 -10.01 4.48 9.92
CA VAL A 78 -8.71 4.54 9.24
C VAL A 78 -8.38 3.17 8.65
N LEU A 79 -8.24 3.11 7.33
CA LEU A 79 -7.82 1.90 6.61
C LEU A 79 -6.36 2.04 6.17
N ALA A 80 -5.46 1.28 6.82
CA ALA A 80 -4.07 1.17 6.42
C ALA A 80 -3.86 -0.09 5.57
N LEU A 81 -3.37 0.08 4.34
CA LEU A 81 -3.07 -1.02 3.43
C LEU A 81 -1.56 -1.30 3.46
N THR A 82 -1.15 -2.51 3.86
CA THR A 82 0.27 -2.88 3.99
C THR A 82 0.59 -4.16 3.20
N SER A 83 1.87 -4.56 3.17
CA SER A 83 2.26 -5.81 2.51
C SER A 83 2.09 -7.00 3.46
N ASP A 84 1.61 -8.11 2.90
CA ASP A 84 1.54 -9.40 3.60
C ASP A 84 2.92 -10.07 3.70
N ARG A 85 3.79 -9.85 2.70
CA ARG A 85 5.15 -10.42 2.66
C ARG A 85 6.20 -9.44 3.18
N GLY A 86 7.24 -10.00 3.80
CA GLY A 86 8.45 -9.27 4.20
C GLY A 86 9.39 -8.97 3.02
N MET A 87 10.56 -8.42 3.32
CA MET A 87 11.61 -8.05 2.36
C MET A 87 11.22 -6.94 1.36
N ALA A 88 10.19 -6.14 1.68
CA ALA A 88 9.76 -4.98 0.92
C ALA A 88 10.50 -3.67 1.32
N GLY A 89 11.66 -3.79 1.96
CA GLY A 89 12.40 -2.65 2.50
C GLY A 89 11.56 -1.83 3.49
N PRO A 90 11.52 -0.50 3.38
CA PRO A 90 10.80 0.36 4.33
C PRO A 90 9.29 0.45 4.08
N TYR A 91 8.72 -0.26 3.10
CA TYR A 91 7.32 -0.10 2.68
C TYR A 91 6.33 -0.16 3.85
N THR A 92 6.29 -1.28 4.58
CA THR A 92 5.36 -1.48 5.69
C THR A 92 5.61 -0.51 6.85
N SER A 93 6.88 -0.30 7.21
CA SER A 93 7.23 0.64 8.30
C SER A 93 6.85 2.08 7.97
N SER A 94 6.99 2.51 6.72
CA SER A 94 6.60 3.86 6.28
C SER A 94 5.08 4.05 6.37
N ILE A 95 4.31 3.05 5.95
CA ILE A 95 2.83 3.11 6.02
C ILE A 95 2.35 3.13 7.46
N ILE A 96 2.94 2.31 8.34
CA ILE A 96 2.60 2.32 9.77
C ILE A 96 2.92 3.69 10.38
N ARG A 97 4.11 4.23 10.12
CA ARG A 97 4.51 5.55 10.65
C ARG A 97 3.57 6.68 10.19
N GLU A 98 3.16 6.67 8.93
CA GLU A 98 2.20 7.67 8.44
C GLU A 98 0.79 7.46 8.98
N THR A 99 0.41 6.20 9.21
CA THR A 99 -0.86 5.87 9.86
C THR A 99 -0.86 6.39 11.30
N GLU A 100 0.19 6.15 12.08
CA GLU A 100 0.34 6.68 13.44
C GLU A 100 0.32 8.22 13.48
N SER A 101 1.02 8.87 12.53
CA SER A 101 0.99 10.33 12.35
C SER A 101 -0.43 10.85 12.04
N LEU A 102 -1.19 10.12 11.22
CA LEU A 102 -2.59 10.45 10.94
C LEU A 102 -3.48 10.27 12.18
N LEU A 103 -3.33 9.15 12.90
CA LEU A 103 -4.09 8.86 14.11
C LEU A 103 -3.86 9.94 15.18
N ALA A 104 -2.62 10.35 15.41
CA ALA A 104 -2.29 11.42 16.35
C ALA A 104 -2.92 12.77 15.96
N ARG A 105 -2.96 13.09 14.65
CA ARG A 105 -3.62 14.30 14.15
C ARG A 105 -5.14 14.25 14.32
N LEU A 106 -5.75 13.08 14.11
CA LEU A 106 -7.18 12.88 14.28
C LEU A 106 -7.59 12.99 15.75
N ASP A 107 -6.83 12.36 16.64
CA ASP A 107 -7.05 12.46 18.10
C ASP A 107 -6.91 13.92 18.59
N ALA A 108 -5.88 14.64 18.14
CA ALA A 108 -5.70 16.06 18.44
C ALA A 108 -6.84 16.95 17.90
N ALA A 109 -7.52 16.53 16.82
CA ALA A 109 -8.70 17.19 16.27
C ALA A 109 -10.02 16.76 16.97
N GLY A 110 -9.95 15.96 18.04
CA GLY A 110 -11.10 15.45 18.77
C GLY A 110 -11.87 14.35 18.03
N LYS A 111 -11.26 13.74 17.00
CA LYS A 111 -11.82 12.58 16.30
C LYS A 111 -11.36 11.29 17.00
N GLN A 112 -12.23 10.29 17.01
CA GLN A 112 -12.02 8.96 17.59
C GLN A 112 -11.78 7.96 16.45
N PRO A 113 -10.51 7.74 16.04
CA PRO A 113 -10.18 6.79 14.99
C PRO A 113 -10.31 5.31 15.42
#